data_AF-A0A5J4T9B0-F1
#
_entry.id   AF-A0A5J4T9B0-F1
#
_cell.length_a   1.000
_cell.length_b   1.000
_cell.length_c   1.000
_cell.angle_alpha   90.00
_cell.angle_beta   90.00
_cell.angle_gamma   90.00
#
_symmetry.space_group_name_H-M   'P 1'
#
loop_
_entity.id
_entity.type
_entity.pdbx_description
1 polymer ?
#
loop_
_entity_poly.entity_id
_entity_poly.type
_entity_poly.pdbx_seq_one_letter_code
_entity_poly.pdbx_strand_id
1 'polypeptide(L)' 'MEIDEQENFVPFQRRATQEELLQAAIEGDDYSETKAKRKAVGNALAQLIGYFNRD' A
#
# COMPACT_ATOMS: atom_id res chain seq x y z
N MET A 1 35.24 -17.65 35.97
CA MET A 1 35.33 -16.28 35.44
C MET A 1 33.92 -15.90 35.08
N GLU A 2 33.33 -15.00 35.86
CA GLU A 2 32.00 -14.46 35.64
C GLU A 2 32.02 -13.72 34.30
N ILE A 3 31.12 -14.10 33.38
CA ILE A 3 31.04 -13.47 32.07
C ILE A 3 30.05 -12.33 32.21
N ASP A 4 30.68 -11.20 32.52
CA ASP A 4 30.22 -9.83 32.55
C ASP A 4 29.11 -9.46 31.56
N GLU A 5 28.22 -8.61 32.06
CA GLU A 5 27.00 -8.04 31.50
C GLU A 5 27.26 -7.18 30.24
N GLN A 6 27.57 -7.80 29.09
CA GLN A 6 27.57 -7.04 27.83
C GLN A 6 26.14 -6.94 27.31
N GLU A 7 25.42 -5.94 27.84
CA GLU A 7 24.19 -5.40 27.29
C GLU A 7 24.37 -5.13 25.79
N ASN A 8 23.72 -5.96 24.98
CA ASN A 8 23.67 -5.84 23.54
C ASN A 8 22.78 -4.64 23.17
N PHE A 9 23.28 -3.41 23.34
CA PHE A 9 22.64 -2.15 22.95
C PHE A 9 22.79 -1.83 21.46
N VAL A 10 22.69 -2.84 20.59
CA VAL A 10 22.28 -2.52 19.22
C VAL A 10 20.77 -2.30 19.31
N PRO A 11 20.24 -1.08 19.10
CA PRO A 11 18.80 -0.93 18.97
C PRO A 11 18.38 -1.84 17.83
N PHE A 12 17.74 -2.95 18.17
CA PHE A 12 17.09 -3.81 17.19
C PHE A 12 16.18 -2.87 16.40
N GLN A 13 16.47 -2.66 15.10
CA GLN A 13 15.50 -2.01 14.26
C GLN A 13 14.23 -2.84 14.38
N ARG A 14 13.22 -2.30 15.08
CA ARG A 14 11.93 -2.94 15.21
C ARG A 14 11.49 -3.25 13.79
N ARG A 15 11.42 -4.54 13.45
CA ARG A 15 10.74 -4.96 12.24
C ARG A 15 9.32 -4.47 12.42
N ALA A 16 8.88 -3.55 11.56
CA ALA A 16 7.52 -3.06 11.59
C ALA A 16 6.60 -4.29 11.63
N THR A 17 5.65 -4.30 12.56
CA THR A 17 4.69 -5.40 12.66
C THR A 17 3.89 -5.46 11.36
N GLN A 18 3.26 -6.60 11.08
CA GLN A 18 2.39 -6.72 9.90
C GLN A 18 1.31 -5.63 9.88
N GLU A 19 0.83 -5.23 11.05
CA GLU A 19 -0.18 -4.17 11.24
C GLU A 19 0.40 -2.78 10.94
N GLU A 20 1.62 -2.49 11.39
CA GLU A 20 2.31 -1.22 11.08
C GLU A 20 2.66 -1.12 9.59
N LEU A 21 3.05 -2.23 8.95
CA LEU A 21 3.27 -2.30 7.50
C LEU A 21 1.97 -2.11 6.71
N LEU A 22 0.87 -2.69 7.19
CA LEU A 22 -0.45 -2.52 6.59
C LEU A 22 -0.93 -1.08 6.74
N GLN A 23 -0.77 -0.48 7.91
CA GLN A 23 -1.13 0.92 8.14
C GLN A 23 -0.29 1.86 7.27
N ALA A 24 1.02 1.64 7.16
CA ALA A 24 1.90 2.41 6.28
C ALA A 24 1.52 2.25 4.80
N ALA A 25 1.06 1.07 4.38
CA ALA A 25 0.53 0.82 3.05
C ALA A 25 -0.87 1.42 2.83
N ILE A 26 -1.62 1.76 3.88
CA ILE A 26 -2.92 2.44 3.77
C ILE A 26 -2.75 3.96 3.83
N GLU A 27 -1.82 4.46 4.65
CA GLU A 27 -1.52 5.88 4.81
C GLU A 27 -0.64 6.43 3.69
N GLY A 28 0.29 5.61 3.15
CA GLY A 28 1.15 5.99 2.03
C GLY A 28 0.54 5.75 0.66
N ASP A 29 -0.60 5.07 0.60
CA ASP A 29 -1.27 4.75 -0.65
C ASP A 29 -2.47 5.68 -0.82
N ASP A 30 -2.35 6.61 -1.78
CA ASP A 30 -3.46 7.27 -2.46
C ASP A 30 -4.32 6.23 -3.25
N TYR A 31 -4.51 5.04 -2.69
CA TYR A 31 -5.25 3.91 -3.25
C TYR A 31 -6.71 4.28 -3.51
N SER A 32 -7.24 5.20 -2.69
CA SER A 32 -8.56 5.81 -2.87
C SER A 32 -8.64 6.61 -4.18
N GLU A 33 -7.62 7.42 -4.45
CA GLU A 33 -7.55 8.25 -5.64
C GLU A 33 -7.33 7.39 -6.90
N THR A 34 -6.45 6.39 -6.82
CA THR A 34 -6.21 5.44 -7.93
C THR A 34 -7.41 4.53 -8.19
N LYS A 35 -8.19 4.14 -7.17
CA LYS A 35 -9.44 3.39 -7.35
C LYS A 35 -10.53 4.23 -8.01
N ALA A 36 -10.71 5.48 -7.59
CA ALA A 36 -11.66 6.40 -8.19
C ALA A 36 -11.29 6.73 -9.65
N LYS A 37 -10.01 7.04 -9.91
CA LYS A 37 -9.47 7.27 -11.25
C LYS A 37 -9.64 6.02 -12.14
N ARG A 38 -9.29 4.82 -11.64
CA ARG A 38 -9.45 3.56 -12.38
C ARG A 38 -10.92 3.27 -12.73
N LYS A 39 -11.86 3.55 -11.82
CA LYS A 39 -13.30 3.41 -12.06
C LYS A 39 -13.80 4.42 -13.11
N ALA A 40 -13.40 5.68 -13.01
CA ALA A 40 -13.78 6.72 -13.97
C ALA A 40 -13.27 6.39 -15.39
N VAL A 41 -12.00 5.99 -15.51
CA VAL A 41 -11.39 5.57 -16.79
C VAL A 41 -12.10 4.34 -17.36
N GLY A 42 -12.39 3.32 -16.53
CA GLY A 42 -13.14 2.13 -16.97
C GLY A 42 -14.53 2.46 -17.48
N ASN A 43 -15.25 3.35 -16.79
CA ASN A 43 -16.58 3.80 -17.22
C ASN A 43 -16.54 4.61 -18.53
N ALA A 44 -15.53 5.47 -18.72
CA ALA A 44 -15.34 6.21 -19.96
C ALA A 44 -15.03 5.27 -21.14
N LEU A 45 -14.18 4.26 -20.91
CA LEU A 45 -13.84 3.25 -21.91
C LEU A 45 -15.07 2.42 -22.32
N ALA A 46 -15.89 1.99 -21.37
CA ALA A 46 -17.12 1.25 -21.66
C ALA A 46 -18.12 2.08 -22.51
N GLN A 47 -18.25 3.38 -22.21
CA GLN A 47 -19.07 4.30 -23.02
C GLN A 47 -18.52 4.47 -24.44
N LEU A 48 -17.20 4.58 -24.58
CA LEU A 48 -16.55 4.71 -25.88
C LEU A 48 -16.77 3.45 -26.76
N ILE A 49 -16.55 2.28 -26.18
CA ILE A 49 -16.80 1.00 -26.86
C ILE A 49 -18.27 0.88 -27.26
N GLY A 50 -19.20 1.24 -26.37
CA GLY A 50 -20.63 1.23 -26.66
C GLY A 50 -21.05 2.24 -27.74
N TYR A 51 -20.35 3.36 -27.88
CA TYR A 51 -20.56 4.31 -28.97
C TYR A 51 -20.10 3.75 -30.32
N PHE A 52 -18.96 3.06 -30.37
CA PHE A 52 -18.45 2.47 -31.61
C PHE A 52 -19.21 1.21 -32.04
N ASN A 53 -19.79 0.46 -31.10
CA ASN A 53 -20.55 -0.76 -31.38
C ASN A 53 -22.05 -0.49 -31.60
N ARG A 54 -22.45 0.75 -31.90
CA ARG A 54 -23.86 1.17 -32.00
C ARG A 54 -24.48 0.98 -33.40
N ASP A 55 -23.77 0.29 -34.30
CA ASP A 55 -24.26 -0.19 -35.60
C ASP A 55 -25.17 -1.42 -35.46
#